data_AF-A0A933YCR6-F1
#
_entry.id   AF-A0A933YCR6-F1
#
_cell.length_a   1.000
_cell.length_b   1.000
_cell.length_c   1.000
_cell.angle_alpha   90.00
_cell.angle_beta   90.00
_cell.angle_gamma   90.00
#
_symmetry.space_group_name_H-M   'P 1'
#
loop_
_entity.id
_entity.type
_entity.pdbx_description
1 polymer ?
#
loop_
_entity_poly.entity_id
_entity_poly.type
_entity_poly.pdbx_seq_one_letter_code
_entity_poly.pdbx_strand_id
1 'polypeptide(L)' 'MSLKPRVIGVIPSRYASQRLPAKPLVDLLGKPMVQRVYEQVSKAKLLDRVVVATDDERIASVVRKFSGSVAMTSPEI' A
#
# COMPACT_ATOMS: atom_id res chain seq x y z
N MET A 1 -11.57 28.93 14.46
CA MET A 1 -11.61 27.53 13.96
C MET A 1 -10.22 26.96 14.01
N SER A 2 -10.00 25.86 14.74
CA SER A 2 -8.70 25.17 14.76
C SER A 2 -8.55 24.35 13.48
N LEU A 3 -7.42 24.46 12.79
CA LEU A 3 -7.10 23.66 11.62
C LEU A 3 -6.89 22.20 12.07
N LYS A 4 -7.75 21.29 11.59
CA LYS A 4 -7.53 19.86 11.78
C LYS A 4 -6.27 19.45 10.98
N PRO A 5 -5.28 18.77 11.59
CA PRO A 5 -4.12 18.29 10.85
C PRO A 5 -4.54 17.25 9.81
N ARG A 6 -3.92 17.29 8.63
CA ARG A 6 -4.08 16.25 7.62
C ARG A 6 -3.20 15.06 7.97
N VAL A 7 -3.77 13.86 7.98
CA VAL A 7 -3.09 12.62 8.35
C VAL A 7 -3.11 11.67 7.16
N ILE A 8 -1.92 11.23 6.73
CA ILE A 8 -1.74 10.28 5.63
C ILE A 8 -1.19 8.98 6.20
N GLY A 9 -1.86 7.87 5.90
CA GLY A 9 -1.35 6.52 6.16
C GLY A 9 -0.46 6.05 5.02
N VAL A 10 0.77 5.63 5.34
CA VAL A 10 1.71 5.07 4.36
C VAL A 10 1.87 3.57 4.61
N ILE A 11 1.63 2.76 3.58
CA ILE A 11 1.84 1.31 3.60
C ILE A 11 3.14 1.03 2.83
N PRO A 12 4.28 0.81 3.51
CA PRO A 12 5.50 0.40 2.84
C PRO A 12 5.34 -1.03 2.30
N SER A 13 5.70 -1.24 1.04
CA SER A 13 5.59 -2.54 0.38
C SER A 13 6.81 -2.79 -0.50
N ARG A 14 7.56 -3.85 -0.22
CA ARG A 14 8.77 -4.24 -0.96
C ARG A 14 8.62 -5.66 -1.47
N TYR A 15 9.18 -5.93 -2.64
CA TYR A 15 9.09 -7.25 -3.27
C TYR A 15 9.98 -8.31 -2.59
N ALA A 16 11.14 -7.89 -2.08
CA ALA A 16 12.19 -8.76 -1.54
C ALA A 16 11.87 -9.33 -0.14
N SER A 17 10.80 -10.11 -0.01
CA SER A 17 10.55 -10.89 1.21
C SER A 17 11.25 -12.25 1.14
N GLN A 18 12.19 -12.50 2.07
CA GLN A 18 12.99 -13.73 2.10
C GLN A 18 12.17 -14.98 2.51
N ARG A 19 11.17 -14.82 3.39
CA ARG A 19 10.37 -15.94 3.93
C ARG A 19 9.11 -16.25 3.11
N LEU A 20 8.61 -15.27 2.35
CA LEU A 20 7.46 -15.44 1.47
C LEU A 20 7.69 -14.62 0.20
N PRO A 21 8.31 -15.22 -0.84
CA PRO A 21 8.61 -14.52 -2.08
C PRO A 21 7.37 -13.80 -2.64
N ALA A 22 7.55 -12.56 -3.11
CA ALA A 22 6.48 -11.75 -3.68
C ALA A 22 5.26 -11.55 -2.74
N LYS A 23 5.45 -11.62 -1.42
CA LYS A 23 4.39 -11.52 -0.39
C LYS A 23 3.28 -10.50 -0.69
N PRO A 24 3.55 -9.23 -1.10
CA PRO A 24 2.50 -8.26 -1.38
C PRO A 24 1.55 -8.67 -2.51
N LEU A 25 2.04 -9.46 -3.47
CA LEU A 25 1.32 -9.90 -4.67
C LEU A 25 0.62 -11.25 -4.49
N VAL A 26 0.91 -11.96 -3.39
CA VAL A 26 0.29 -13.27 -3.11
C VAL A 26 -1.22 -13.11 -3.08
N ASP A 27 -1.92 -13.93 -3.86
CA ASP A 27 -3.37 -14.00 -3.82
C ASP A 27 -3.83 -14.64 -2.52
N LEU A 28 -4.75 -13.97 -1.84
CA LEU A 28 -5.39 -14.45 -0.63
C LEU A 28 -6.89 -14.42 -0.89
N LEU A 29 -7.46 -15.56 -1.26
CA LEU A 29 -8.89 -15.72 -1.54
C LEU A 29 -9.39 -14.69 -2.57
N GLY A 30 -8.73 -14.60 -3.73
CA GLY A 30 -9.13 -13.76 -4.86
C GLY A 30 -8.78 -12.27 -4.74
N LYS A 31 -7.98 -11.89 -3.73
CA LYS A 31 -7.41 -10.55 -3.60
C LYS A 31 -5.93 -10.62 -3.25
N PRO A 32 -5.06 -9.84 -3.93
CA PRO A 32 -3.68 -9.69 -3.52
C PRO A 32 -3.55 -9.19 -2.07
N MET A 33 -2.53 -9.67 -1.35
CA MET A 33 -2.29 -9.27 0.04
C MET A 33 -2.23 -7.75 0.22
N VAL A 34 -1.56 -7.02 -0.67
CA VAL A 34 -1.45 -5.56 -0.61
C VAL A 34 -2.81 -4.86 -0.68
N GLN A 35 -3.75 -5.40 -1.47
CA GLN A 35 -5.12 -4.88 -1.54
C GLN A 35 -5.84 -5.06 -0.21
N ARG A 36 -5.71 -6.24 0.42
CA ARG A 36 -6.35 -6.50 1.72
C ARG A 36 -5.83 -5.55 2.80
N VAL A 37 -4.52 -5.30 2.85
CA VAL A 37 -3.93 -4.35 3.81
C VAL A 37 -4.45 -2.94 3.52
N TYR A 38 -4.44 -2.51 2.25
CA TYR A 38 -4.95 -1.20 1.85
C TYR A 38 -6.41 -1.01 2.29
N GLU A 39 -7.30 -1.96 1.97
CA GLU A 39 -8.72 -1.91 2.34
C GLU A 39 -8.93 -1.84 3.86
N GLN A 40 -8.10 -2.49 4.68
CA GLN A 40 -8.22 -2.41 6.14
C GLN A 40 -7.72 -1.07 6.69
N VAL A 41 -6.59 -0.56 6.20
CA VAL A 41 -6.05 0.74 6.62
C VAL A 41 -7.02 1.87 6.23
N SER A 42 -7.65 1.78 5.05
CA SER A 42 -8.65 2.75 4.58
C SER A 42 -9.91 2.85 5.45
N LYS A 43 -10.16 1.91 6.37
CA LYS A 43 -11.29 2.00 7.33
C LYS A 43 -11.00 2.92 8.52
N ALA A 44 -9.75 3.34 8.72
CA ALA A 44 -9.37 4.20 9.83
C ALA A 44 -9.93 5.62 9.65
N LYS A 45 -10.84 6.03 10.54
CA LYS A 45 -11.56 7.33 10.47
C LYS A 45 -10.65 8.57 10.63
N LEU A 46 -9.44 8.37 11.14
CA LEU A 46 -8.48 9.45 11.38
C LEU A 46 -7.59 9.74 10.16
N LEU A 47 -7.54 8.84 9.17
CA LEU A 47 -6.72 9.02 7.98
C LEU A 47 -7.53 9.74 6.90
N ASP A 48 -6.97 10.82 6.35
CA ASP A 48 -7.56 11.52 5.21
C ASP A 48 -7.17 10.86 3.89
N ARG A 49 -6.05 10.12 3.86
CA ARG A 49 -5.57 9.39 2.69
C ARG A 49 -4.72 8.19 3.07
N VAL A 50 -4.73 7.15 2.23
CA VAL A 50 -3.84 6.00 2.32
C VAL A 50 -3.03 5.91 1.03
N VAL A 51 -1.73 5.63 1.12
CA VAL A 51 -0.83 5.45 -0.02
C VAL A 51 0.06 4.23 0.20
N VAL A 52 0.23 3.40 -0.82
CA VAL A 52 1.26 2.35 -0.84
C VAL A 52 2.57 2.98 -1.32
N ALA A 53 3.65 2.82 -0.57
CA ALA A 53 4.98 3.26 -0.95
C ALA A 53 5.79 2.03 -1.36
N THR A 54 6.24 1.96 -2.62
CA THR A 54 6.93 0.79 -3.15
C THR A 54 7.99 1.18 -4.18
N ASP A 55 9.07 0.41 -4.23
CA ASP A 55 10.12 0.47 -5.24
C ASP A 55 9.86 -0.49 -6.42
N ASP A 56 8.80 -1.29 -6.37
CA ASP A 56 8.52 -2.34 -7.35
C ASP A 56 7.28 -2.04 -8.20
N GLU A 57 7.49 -1.94 -9.51
CA GLU A 57 6.43 -1.61 -10.48
C GLU A 57 5.32 -2.66 -10.53
N ARG A 58 5.60 -3.94 -10.19
CA ARG A 58 4.57 -4.99 -10.16
C ARG A 58 3.59 -4.74 -9.03
N ILE A 59 4.10 -4.33 -7.85
CA ILE A 59 3.27 -3.93 -6.71
C ILE A 59 2.46 -2.68 -7.09
N ALA A 60 3.11 -1.67 -7.69
CA ALA A 60 2.42 -0.45 -8.10
C ALA A 60 1.31 -0.70 -9.11
N SER A 61 1.56 -1.56 -10.11
CA SER A 61 0.55 -1.97 -11.09
C SER A 61 -0.67 -2.61 -10.42
N VAL A 62 -0.47 -3.53 -9.48
CA VAL A 62 -1.58 -4.15 -8.72
C VAL A 62 -2.35 -3.10 -7.92
N VAL A 63 -1.66 -2.17 -7.26
CA VAL A 63 -2.31 -1.09 -6.50
C VAL A 63 -3.19 -0.22 -7.40
N ARG A 64 -2.69 0.15 -8.58
CA ARG A 64 -3.46 0.92 -9.57
C ARG A 64 -4.66 0.14 -10.11
N LYS A 65 -4.54 -1.19 -10.29
CA LYS A 65 -5.65 -2.05 -10.79
C LYS A 65 -6.87 -2.05 -9.88
N PHE A 66 -6.69 -1.96 -8.56
CA PHE A 66 -7.81 -1.81 -7.62
C PHE A 66 -8.12 -0.34 -7.27
N SER A 67 -7.58 0.61 -8.05
CA SER A 67 -7.76 2.05 -7.85
C SER A 67 -7.20 2.60 -6.52
N GLY A 68 -6.22 1.92 -5.92
CA GLY A 68 -5.50 2.39 -4.76
C GLY A 68 -4.47 3.49 -5.10
N SER A 69 -4.14 4.34 -4.13
CA SER A 69 -3.06 5.32 -4.27
C SER A 69 -1.71 4.64 -4.06
N VAL A 70 -0.77 4.85 -4.99
CA VAL A 70 0.61 4.37 -4.87
C VAL A 70 1.59 5.50 -5.16
N ALA A 71 2.72 5.49 -4.46
CA ALA A 71 3.88 6.32 -4.73
C ALA A 71 5.10 5.42 -4.96
N MET A 72 5.82 5.66 -6.06
CA MET A 72 7.10 4.99 -6.30
C MET A 72 8.16 5.58 -5.36
N THR A 73 8.93 4.71 -4.72
CA THR A 73 10.06 5.07 -3.86
C THR A 73 11.38 4.63 -4.49
N SER A 74 12.48 5.30 -4.15
CA SER A 74 13.81 4.82 -4.53
C SER A 74 14.09 3.47 -3.87
N PRO A 75 14.66 2.49 -4.59
CA PRO A 75 15.20 1.27 -3.99
C PRO A 75 16.42 1.56 -3.09
N GLU A 76 17.03 2.74 -3.25
CA GLU A 76 18.16 3.22 -2.46
C GLU A 76 17.65 4.06 -1.29
N ILE A 77 17.74 3.51 -0.08
CA ILE A 77 17.74 4.21 1.22
C ILE A 77 18.91 3.68 2.03
#